data_AF-A0A642ULC0-F1
#
_entry.id   AF-A0A642ULC0-F1
#
_cell.length_a   1.000
_cell.length_b   1.000
_cell.length_c   1.000
_cell.angle_alpha   90.00
_cell.angle_beta   90.00
_cell.angle_gamma   90.00
#
_symmetry.space_group_name_H-M   'P 1'
#
loop_
_entity.id
_entity.type
_entity.pdbx_description
1 polymer ?
#
loop_
_entity_poly.entity_id
_entity_poly.type
_entity_poly.pdbx_seq_one_letter_code
_entity_poly.pdbx_strand_id
1 'polypeptide(L)'
;MACSLNDDVLYRVLDYLSQEDVHTCLAVPRLQPLAQELINHKAVINLYYRPNYRELTQGCREHSMEFPPVYNQEWSFSLPFSSRDTLEQYGLDLSIFHRINLFFVIGEFFDDSYVEGLKFLSTMSNKNVSLHIHWRCQFDYNCVERITNIVKDNRVRIYMFAKCCHGGDYSIGNYGTEITLCCRRTSIIPPVRILVNSETTKLGIRAHYEYSEPFLSLEPSMETSMLTDLALDSATIDISMVAQNFPALEKLKLERSTAKDLSIFNQFRCLRHLEIFNATINEMTPVSLNIPLKSFHFQQIKGISSIEYLNFPHCTQTIDVSRNSLEKFSCTNYGPLLTLDLSYNCLTTIELCDQFVDTIDLSYNQRVLSDIVRFGNIDLARRLFTSCRRLIMRGCHITDRLIIRLGELMADEDLQYTVEEWILSINKIISMKSFEAPFYHQLPLQSLGLAFNNFTKVASISHPSLGVVDFTGNKDLISVTSSDSVLFTINNTPLAQQI
;
A
#
# COMPACT_ATOMS: atom_id res chain seq x y z
N MET A 1 -4.83 34.06 -30.29
CA MET A 1 -4.32 32.68 -30.13
C MET A 1 -4.77 32.18 -28.79
N ALA A 2 -5.81 31.34 -28.74
CA ALA A 2 -6.25 30.69 -27.52
C ALA A 2 -5.48 29.36 -27.41
N CYS A 3 -4.55 29.27 -26.47
CA CYS A 3 -3.92 27.99 -26.15
C CYS A 3 -5.01 27.05 -25.62
N SER A 4 -5.24 25.93 -26.31
CA SER A 4 -5.96 24.80 -25.74
C SER A 4 -5.08 24.24 -24.62
N LEU A 5 -5.28 24.70 -23.39
CA LEU A 5 -4.77 23.95 -22.24
C LEU A 5 -5.39 22.55 -22.33
N ASN A 6 -4.54 21.54 -22.28
CA ASN A 6 -4.95 20.14 -22.31
C ASN A 6 -5.90 19.89 -21.12
N ASP A 7 -7.07 19.29 -21.39
CA ASP A 7 -8.11 19.04 -20.40
C ASP A 7 -7.56 18.30 -19.17
N ASP A 8 -6.53 17.46 -19.35
CA ASP A 8 -5.80 16.79 -18.27
C ASP A 8 -5.12 17.74 -17.26
N VAL A 9 -4.56 18.85 -17.72
CA VAL A 9 -3.90 19.84 -16.86
C VAL A 9 -4.95 20.62 -16.09
N LEU A 10 -6.04 20.98 -16.76
CA LEU A 10 -7.16 21.68 -16.15
C LEU A 10 -7.88 20.79 -15.12
N TYR A 11 -8.06 19.51 -15.43
CA TYR A 11 -8.59 18.50 -14.51
C TYR A 11 -7.71 18.38 -13.25
N ARG A 12 -6.38 18.29 -13.40
CA ARG A 12 -5.44 18.27 -12.26
C ARG A 12 -5.51 19.54 -11.42
N VAL A 13 -5.66 20.72 -12.04
CA VAL A 13 -5.79 21.98 -11.31
C VAL A 13 -7.10 22.05 -10.54
N LEU A 14 -8.21 21.64 -11.17
CA LEU A 14 -9.52 21.60 -10.49
C LEU A 14 -9.55 20.54 -9.37
N ASP A 15 -8.74 19.48 -9.47
CA ASP A 15 -8.62 18.46 -8.42
C ASP A 15 -8.17 19.04 -7.07
N TYR A 16 -7.47 20.19 -7.07
CA TYR A 16 -7.03 20.90 -5.87
C TYR A 16 -8.02 21.94 -5.34
N LEU A 17 -9.13 22.18 -6.04
CA LEU A 17 -10.10 23.20 -5.66
C LEU A 17 -11.03 22.74 -4.54
N SER A 18 -11.46 23.70 -3.72
CA SER A 18 -12.50 23.46 -2.72
C SER A 18 -13.87 23.23 -3.38
N GLN A 19 -14.82 22.66 -2.62
CA GLN A 19 -16.19 22.48 -3.09
C GLN A 19 -16.84 23.81 -3.53
N GLU A 20 -16.53 24.91 -2.85
CA GLU A 20 -17.04 26.26 -3.16
C GLU A 20 -16.44 26.82 -4.46
N ASP A 21 -15.15 26.58 -4.70
CA ASP A 21 -14.47 26.99 -5.92
C ASP A 21 -15.01 26.25 -7.15
N VAL A 22 -15.31 24.96 -7.02
CA VAL A 22 -15.88 24.18 -8.13
C VAL A 22 -17.34 24.56 -8.38
N HIS A 23 -18.10 24.90 -7.33
CA HIS A 23 -19.43 25.48 -7.49
C HIS A 23 -19.37 26.81 -8.27
N THR A 24 -18.35 27.64 -8.00
CA THR A 24 -18.11 28.87 -8.77
C THR A 24 -17.77 28.57 -10.23
N CYS A 25 -17.02 27.49 -10.50
CA CYS A 25 -16.72 27.03 -11.86
C CYS A 25 -17.97 26.57 -12.64
N LEU A 26 -19.00 26.03 -11.97
CA LEU A 26 -20.27 25.66 -12.63
C LEU A 26 -20.99 26.88 -13.22
N ALA A 27 -20.82 28.06 -12.62
CA ALA A 27 -21.41 29.31 -13.12
C ALA A 27 -20.68 29.88 -14.35
N VAL A 28 -19.51 29.33 -14.71
CA VAL A 28 -18.71 29.75 -15.87
C VAL A 28 -18.93 28.75 -17.01
N PRO A 29 -19.63 29.12 -18.12
CA PRO A 29 -20.04 28.16 -19.16
C PRO A 29 -18.89 27.34 -19.78
N ARG A 30 -17.69 27.90 -19.84
CA ARG A 30 -16.49 27.20 -20.35
C ARG A 30 -15.92 26.17 -19.39
N LEU A 31 -16.10 26.35 -18.09
CA LEU A 31 -15.60 25.44 -17.05
C LEU A 31 -16.67 24.45 -16.59
N GLN A 32 -17.93 24.71 -16.89
CA GLN A 32 -19.06 23.90 -16.47
C GLN A 32 -18.93 22.40 -16.81
N PRO A 33 -18.54 21.96 -18.02
CA PRO A 33 -18.43 20.54 -18.32
C PRO A 33 -17.36 19.84 -17.47
N LEU A 34 -16.22 20.50 -17.27
CA LEU A 34 -15.09 19.96 -16.52
C LEU A 34 -15.36 19.99 -15.00
N ALA A 35 -16.02 21.04 -14.50
CA ALA A 35 -16.51 21.09 -13.13
C ALA A 35 -17.53 19.97 -12.87
N GLN A 36 -18.42 19.69 -13.83
CA GLN A 36 -19.38 18.58 -13.73
C GLN A 36 -18.68 17.22 -13.77
N GLU A 37 -17.67 17.05 -14.61
CA GLU A 37 -16.84 15.84 -14.65
C GLU A 37 -16.11 15.61 -13.32
N LEU A 38 -15.52 16.67 -12.75
CA LEU A 38 -14.88 16.59 -11.43
C LEU A 38 -15.89 16.27 -10.31
N ILE A 39 -17.07 16.90 -10.33
CA ILE A 39 -18.18 16.53 -9.41
C ILE A 39 -18.49 15.05 -9.57
N ASN A 40 -18.63 14.57 -10.80
CA ASN A 40 -18.95 13.17 -11.05
C ASN A 40 -17.86 12.25 -10.47
N HIS A 41 -16.59 12.61 -10.60
CA HIS A 41 -15.45 11.83 -10.11
C HIS A 41 -15.14 11.97 -8.61
N LYS A 42 -15.51 13.07 -7.95
CA LYS A 42 -15.19 13.34 -6.54
C LYS A 42 -16.38 13.30 -5.60
N ALA A 43 -17.59 13.49 -6.10
CA ALA A 43 -18.78 13.54 -5.27
C ALA A 43 -19.16 12.13 -4.81
N VAL A 44 -19.15 11.97 -3.49
CA VAL A 44 -19.65 10.81 -2.77
C VAL A 44 -20.88 11.24 -2.00
N ILE A 45 -21.90 10.40 -1.98
CA ILE A 45 -23.07 10.63 -1.14
C ILE A 45 -23.13 9.57 -0.04
N ASN A 46 -23.25 10.02 1.20
CA ASN A 46 -23.49 9.22 2.39
C ASN A 46 -24.98 9.26 2.72
N LEU A 47 -25.70 8.20 2.41
CA LEU A 47 -27.13 8.06 2.72
C LEU A 47 -27.30 7.34 4.05
N TYR A 48 -27.91 7.99 5.04
CA TYR A 48 -28.13 7.43 6.37
C TYR A 48 -29.59 7.05 6.54
N TYR A 49 -29.84 5.79 6.90
CA TYR A 49 -31.20 5.31 7.05
C TYR A 49 -31.88 5.85 8.34
N ARG A 50 -33.02 6.53 8.19
CA ARG A 50 -33.64 7.45 9.17
C ARG A 50 -34.05 6.86 10.53
N PRO A 51 -34.50 5.59 10.66
CA PRO A 51 -34.90 5.06 11.97
C PRO A 51 -33.79 5.13 13.02
N ASN A 52 -32.52 5.16 12.59
CA ASN A 52 -31.35 5.08 13.47
C ASN A 52 -30.36 6.25 13.27
N TYR A 53 -30.79 7.34 12.65
CA TYR A 53 -29.92 8.46 12.23
C TYR A 53 -29.08 9.05 13.38
N ARG A 54 -29.68 9.29 14.56
CA ARG A 54 -28.96 9.85 15.71
C ARG A 54 -27.84 8.93 16.20
N GLU A 55 -28.10 7.63 16.23
CA GLU A 55 -27.15 6.62 16.69
C GLU A 55 -26.03 6.36 15.68
N LEU A 56 -26.35 6.42 14.38
CA LEU A 56 -25.38 6.42 13.29
C LEU A 56 -24.46 7.61 13.39
N THR A 57 -24.98 8.83 13.60
CA THR A 57 -24.11 10.01 13.69
C THR A 57 -23.18 9.98 14.91
N GLN A 58 -23.52 9.29 16.01
CA GLN A 58 -22.59 9.09 17.13
C GLN A 58 -21.59 7.96 16.88
N GLY A 59 -22.04 6.78 16.41
CA GLY A 59 -21.14 5.67 16.08
C GLY A 59 -20.21 5.99 14.92
N CYS A 60 -20.73 6.57 13.84
CA CYS A 60 -19.95 7.05 12.71
C CYS A 60 -19.03 8.22 13.08
N ARG A 61 -19.34 9.08 14.07
CA ARG A 61 -18.38 10.10 14.55
C ARG A 61 -17.20 9.48 15.29
N GLU A 62 -17.43 8.45 16.09
CA GLU A 62 -16.37 7.69 16.75
C GLU A 62 -15.48 6.95 15.72
N HIS A 63 -16.05 6.50 14.60
CA HIS A 63 -15.32 5.82 13.52
C HIS A 63 -14.74 6.77 12.45
N SER A 64 -15.36 7.93 12.21
CA SER A 64 -14.86 8.95 11.28
C SER A 64 -13.64 9.69 11.83
N MET A 65 -13.42 9.65 13.15
CA MET A 65 -12.22 10.20 13.79
C MET A 65 -10.96 9.34 13.58
N GLU A 66 -11.07 8.13 13.03
CA GLU A 66 -9.91 7.25 12.74
C GLU A 66 -9.56 7.18 11.24
N PHE A 67 -10.35 7.78 10.34
CA PHE A 67 -9.87 7.99 8.97
C PHE A 67 -8.82 9.11 9.01
N PRO A 68 -7.59 8.88 8.49
CA PRO A 68 -6.51 9.83 8.67
C PRO A 68 -6.88 11.17 8.00
N PRO A 69 -6.60 12.32 8.66
CA PRO A 69 -6.87 13.63 8.08
C PRO A 69 -5.78 13.91 7.05
N VAL A 70 -6.00 13.59 5.78
CA VAL A 70 -5.00 13.84 4.73
C VAL A 70 -5.68 14.27 3.44
N TYR A 71 -5.26 15.44 2.97
CA TYR A 71 -5.36 16.02 1.63
C TYR A 71 -5.82 15.01 0.54
N ASN A 72 -6.90 15.34 -0.19
CA ASN A 72 -7.69 14.50 -1.13
C ASN A 72 -8.97 13.86 -0.55
N GLN A 73 -9.71 14.56 0.32
CA GLN A 73 -11.05 14.08 0.68
C GLN A 73 -12.02 14.25 -0.49
N GLU A 74 -12.68 13.16 -0.84
CA GLU A 74 -13.88 13.16 -1.68
C GLU A 74 -14.94 14.10 -1.10
N TRP A 75 -15.71 14.77 -1.96
CA TRP A 75 -16.78 15.65 -1.48
C TRP A 75 -17.94 14.79 -1.01
N SER A 76 -18.17 14.76 0.30
CA SER A 76 -19.17 13.90 0.92
C SER A 76 -20.46 14.66 1.23
N PHE A 77 -21.58 14.23 0.67
CA PHE A 77 -22.92 14.74 1.00
C PHE A 77 -23.64 13.78 1.93
N SER A 78 -24.03 14.23 3.13
CA SER A 78 -24.64 13.36 4.14
C SER A 78 -26.13 13.63 4.26
N LEU A 79 -26.97 12.63 3.94
CA LEU A 79 -28.43 12.81 3.92
C LEU A 79 -29.18 11.68 4.62
N PRO A 80 -30.15 12.02 5.49
CA PRO A 80 -31.05 11.02 6.06
C PRO A 80 -32.15 10.63 5.06
N PHE A 81 -32.40 9.33 4.88
CA PHE A 81 -33.48 8.81 4.03
C PHE A 81 -34.28 7.70 4.73
N SER A 82 -35.56 7.56 4.41
CA SER A 82 -36.45 6.49 4.92
C SER A 82 -37.09 5.65 3.82
N SER A 83 -37.14 6.19 2.61
CA SER A 83 -37.74 5.58 1.42
C SER A 83 -37.18 6.25 0.16
N ARG A 84 -37.47 5.66 -1.01
CA ARG A 84 -37.20 6.28 -2.32
C ARG A 84 -37.86 7.67 -2.43
N ASP A 85 -39.11 7.80 -2.00
CA ASP A 85 -39.85 9.08 -2.03
C ASP A 85 -39.13 10.17 -1.22
N THR A 86 -38.45 9.79 -0.14
CA THR A 86 -37.66 10.74 0.66
C THR A 86 -36.47 11.28 -0.12
N LEU A 87 -35.84 10.44 -0.96
CA LEU A 87 -34.73 10.85 -1.84
C LEU A 87 -35.24 11.73 -2.98
N GLU A 88 -36.37 11.38 -3.57
CA GLU A 88 -37.01 12.16 -4.64
C GLU A 88 -37.45 13.55 -4.15
N GLN A 89 -37.88 13.68 -2.89
CA GLN A 89 -38.19 14.98 -2.26
C GLN A 89 -36.99 15.93 -2.17
N TYR A 90 -35.76 15.41 -2.08
CA TYR A 90 -34.55 16.25 -2.12
C TYR A 90 -34.19 16.68 -3.54
N GLY A 91 -34.89 16.18 -4.58
CA GLY A 91 -34.59 16.49 -5.98
C GLY A 91 -33.21 16.01 -6.43
N LEU A 92 -32.67 14.97 -5.79
CA LEU A 92 -31.32 14.49 -6.04
C LEU A 92 -31.29 13.48 -7.17
N ASP A 93 -30.50 13.80 -8.19
CA ASP A 93 -30.11 12.81 -9.20
C ASP A 93 -28.92 12.00 -8.67
N LEU A 94 -29.16 10.77 -8.22
CA LEU A 94 -28.12 9.89 -7.69
C LEU A 94 -27.14 9.42 -8.79
N SER A 95 -27.47 9.62 -10.07
CA SER A 95 -26.60 9.26 -11.19
C SER A 95 -25.34 10.14 -11.27
N ILE A 96 -25.32 11.32 -10.65
CA ILE A 96 -24.15 12.21 -10.65
C ILE A 96 -23.03 11.71 -9.74
N PHE A 97 -23.32 10.87 -8.74
CA PHE A 97 -22.30 10.40 -7.80
C PHE A 97 -21.56 9.17 -8.39
N HIS A 98 -20.22 9.19 -8.42
CA HIS A 98 -19.43 7.99 -8.76
C HIS A 98 -19.46 6.93 -7.66
N ARG A 99 -19.67 7.33 -6.40
CA ARG A 99 -19.78 6.41 -5.27
C ARG A 99 -20.91 6.80 -4.34
N ILE A 100 -21.66 5.79 -3.91
CA ILE A 100 -22.78 5.93 -2.99
C ILE A 100 -22.46 5.09 -1.76
N ASN A 101 -22.28 5.74 -0.62
CA ASN A 101 -22.12 5.08 0.66
C ASN A 101 -23.47 5.03 1.37
N LEU A 102 -23.95 3.84 1.70
CA LEU A 102 -25.23 3.61 2.35
C LEU A 102 -24.99 3.13 3.78
N PHE A 103 -25.52 3.84 4.77
CA PHE A 103 -25.34 3.53 6.18
C PHE A 103 -26.64 3.05 6.81
N PHE A 104 -26.61 1.82 7.33
CA PHE A 104 -27.71 1.16 8.01
C PHE A 104 -27.34 0.86 9.45
N VAL A 105 -28.28 0.99 10.37
CA VAL A 105 -28.22 0.26 11.64
C VAL A 105 -29.34 -0.75 11.63
N ILE A 106 -28.98 -2.00 11.80
CA ILE A 106 -29.88 -3.10 12.08
C ILE A 106 -30.02 -3.15 13.61
N GLY A 107 -31.20 -2.73 14.10
CA GLY A 107 -31.61 -2.85 15.50
C GLY A 107 -32.31 -4.18 15.78
N GLU A 108 -33.00 -4.29 16.92
CA GLU A 108 -33.63 -5.53 17.41
C GLU A 108 -34.78 -6.03 16.50
N PHE A 109 -35.26 -5.19 15.59
CA PHE A 109 -36.39 -5.48 14.71
C PHE A 109 -36.06 -5.09 13.27
N PHE A 110 -35.42 -6.00 12.54
CA PHE A 110 -35.31 -5.89 11.08
C PHE A 110 -36.48 -6.65 10.44
N ASP A 111 -37.55 -5.92 10.13
CA ASP A 111 -38.72 -6.43 9.39
C ASP A 111 -38.51 -6.34 7.86
N ASP A 112 -39.23 -7.15 7.10
CA ASP A 112 -39.17 -7.26 5.63
C ASP A 112 -39.43 -5.92 4.93
N SER A 113 -40.18 -5.02 5.59
CA SER A 113 -40.42 -3.66 5.13
C SER A 113 -39.13 -2.84 4.91
N TYR A 114 -38.05 -3.13 5.64
CA TYR A 114 -36.75 -2.46 5.45
C TYR A 114 -36.06 -2.90 4.16
N VAL A 115 -36.05 -4.21 3.89
CA VAL A 115 -35.47 -4.79 2.67
C VAL A 115 -36.21 -4.26 1.45
N GLU A 116 -37.53 -4.15 1.51
CA GLU A 116 -38.32 -3.57 0.42
C GLU A 116 -37.98 -2.09 0.15
N GLY A 117 -37.76 -1.32 1.22
CA GLY A 117 -37.29 0.06 1.11
C GLY A 117 -35.94 0.21 0.41
N LEU A 118 -35.16 -0.87 0.26
CA LEU A 118 -33.86 -0.88 -0.42
C LEU A 118 -33.92 -1.34 -1.87
N LYS A 119 -35.02 -1.93 -2.35
CA LYS A 119 -35.10 -2.45 -3.72
C LYS A 119 -34.81 -1.41 -4.80
N PHE A 120 -35.01 -0.12 -4.53
CA PHE A 120 -34.64 0.94 -5.46
C PHE A 120 -33.14 0.97 -5.77
N LEU A 121 -32.27 0.43 -4.90
CA LEU A 121 -30.83 0.33 -5.17
C LEU A 121 -30.53 -0.62 -6.33
N SER A 122 -31.40 -1.61 -6.60
CA SER A 122 -31.27 -2.48 -7.77
C SER A 122 -31.39 -1.70 -9.09
N THR A 123 -32.07 -0.55 -9.10
CA THR A 123 -32.16 0.30 -10.29
C THR A 123 -30.91 1.14 -10.52
N MET A 124 -29.93 1.10 -9.61
CA MET A 124 -28.72 1.92 -9.65
C MET A 124 -27.52 1.14 -10.19
N SER A 125 -27.74 0.29 -11.21
CA SER A 125 -26.72 -0.59 -11.82
C SER A 125 -25.46 0.17 -12.24
N ASN A 126 -24.29 -0.49 -12.18
CA ASN A 126 -22.99 0.04 -12.57
C ASN A 126 -22.46 1.20 -11.69
N LYS A 127 -22.93 1.33 -10.45
CA LYS A 127 -22.36 2.26 -9.47
C LYS A 127 -21.44 1.55 -8.49
N ASN A 128 -20.47 2.28 -7.95
CA ASN A 128 -19.72 1.82 -6.77
C ASN A 128 -20.57 2.12 -5.54
N VAL A 129 -21.12 1.08 -4.93
CA VAL A 129 -21.99 1.22 -3.75
C VAL A 129 -21.26 0.63 -2.56
N SER A 130 -20.93 1.46 -1.56
CA SER A 130 -20.40 0.98 -0.28
C SER A 130 -21.56 0.85 0.69
N LEU A 131 -21.84 -0.36 1.13
CA LEU A 131 -22.86 -0.68 2.10
C LEU A 131 -22.24 -0.80 3.49
N HIS A 132 -22.61 0.08 4.41
CA HIS A 132 -22.16 0.08 5.80
C HIS A 132 -23.32 -0.38 6.70
N ILE A 133 -23.27 -1.62 7.15
CA ILE A 133 -24.28 -2.22 8.01
C ILE A 133 -23.74 -2.27 9.44
N HIS A 134 -24.33 -1.49 10.33
CA HIS A 134 -24.05 -1.54 11.76
C HIS A 134 -25.09 -2.40 12.47
N TRP A 135 -24.69 -3.33 13.32
CA TRP A 135 -25.62 -4.23 14.01
C TRP A 135 -25.47 -4.15 15.52
N ARG A 136 -26.60 -4.22 16.22
CA ARG A 136 -26.69 -4.26 17.69
C ARG A 136 -27.24 -5.57 18.28
N CYS A 137 -27.67 -6.55 17.48
CA CYS A 137 -28.55 -7.65 17.90
C CYS A 137 -28.15 -9.00 17.25
N GLN A 138 -28.85 -10.09 17.58
CA GLN A 138 -28.59 -11.42 16.99
C GLN A 138 -28.66 -11.41 15.46
N PHE A 139 -27.72 -12.12 14.84
CA PHE A 139 -27.48 -12.11 13.40
C PHE A 139 -28.54 -12.90 12.62
N ASP A 140 -29.47 -12.23 11.93
CA ASP A 140 -30.30 -12.84 10.88
C ASP A 140 -29.55 -12.85 9.54
N TYR A 141 -28.97 -14.01 9.22
CA TYR A 141 -28.28 -14.25 7.95
C TYR A 141 -29.13 -13.88 6.72
N ASN A 142 -30.45 -14.11 6.77
CA ASN A 142 -31.32 -13.81 5.64
C ASN A 142 -31.28 -12.32 5.31
N CYS A 143 -31.01 -11.44 6.28
CA CYS A 143 -30.95 -10.00 6.05
C CYS A 143 -29.79 -9.61 5.13
N VAL A 144 -28.57 -10.08 5.40
CA VAL A 144 -27.40 -9.76 4.57
C VAL A 144 -27.59 -10.32 3.17
N GLU A 145 -27.98 -11.59 3.03
CA GLU A 145 -28.23 -12.19 1.72
C GLU A 145 -29.30 -11.40 0.93
N ARG A 146 -30.40 -11.01 1.58
CA ARG A 146 -31.46 -10.21 0.96
C ARG A 146 -30.96 -8.84 0.51
N ILE A 147 -30.20 -8.12 1.34
CA ILE A 147 -29.66 -6.80 0.98
C ILE A 147 -28.65 -6.96 -0.15
N THR A 148 -27.76 -7.94 -0.06
CA THR A 148 -26.74 -8.20 -1.08
C THR A 148 -27.39 -8.56 -2.43
N ASN A 149 -28.46 -9.37 -2.42
CA ASN A 149 -29.25 -9.68 -3.63
C ASN A 149 -29.90 -8.45 -4.27
N ILE A 150 -30.24 -7.43 -3.47
CA ILE A 150 -30.76 -6.15 -3.99
C ILE A 150 -29.68 -5.38 -4.74
N VAL A 151 -28.43 -5.44 -4.30
CA VAL A 151 -27.32 -4.66 -4.87
C VAL A 151 -26.40 -5.47 -5.79
N LYS A 152 -26.80 -6.68 -6.18
CA LYS A 152 -25.98 -7.64 -6.97
C LYS A 152 -25.40 -7.09 -8.28
N ASP A 153 -26.07 -6.12 -8.91
CA ASP A 153 -25.65 -5.51 -10.18
C ASP A 153 -24.69 -4.32 -9.98
N ASN A 154 -24.19 -4.12 -8.75
CA ASN A 154 -23.25 -3.07 -8.37
C ASN A 154 -21.91 -3.63 -7.90
N ARG A 155 -20.88 -2.78 -7.90
CA ARG A 155 -19.65 -3.06 -7.16
C ARG A 155 -19.88 -2.74 -5.70
N VAL A 156 -20.20 -3.77 -4.92
CA VAL A 156 -20.60 -3.64 -3.52
C VAL A 156 -19.44 -3.91 -2.58
N ARG A 157 -19.19 -3.01 -1.62
CA ARG A 157 -18.36 -3.28 -0.43
C ARG A 157 -19.26 -3.31 0.79
N ILE A 158 -19.19 -4.32 1.65
CA ILE A 158 -20.09 -4.45 2.81
C ILE A 158 -19.29 -4.35 4.11
N TYR A 159 -19.33 -3.20 4.75
CA TYR A 159 -18.74 -3.00 6.08
C TYR A 159 -19.72 -3.44 7.16
N MET A 160 -19.35 -4.39 8.02
CA MET A 160 -20.25 -5.01 9.00
C MET A 160 -19.80 -4.74 10.43
N PHE A 161 -20.44 -3.77 11.09
CA PHE A 161 -20.04 -3.36 12.44
C PHE A 161 -20.86 -4.11 13.50
N ALA A 162 -20.33 -5.18 14.08
CA ALA A 162 -21.00 -5.95 15.11
C ALA A 162 -20.71 -5.39 16.52
N LYS A 163 -21.63 -4.60 17.09
CA LYS A 163 -21.44 -3.97 18.42
C LYS A 163 -21.36 -5.00 19.57
N CYS A 164 -22.07 -6.13 19.44
CA CYS A 164 -22.08 -7.24 20.37
C CYS A 164 -22.04 -8.55 19.57
N CYS A 165 -20.90 -9.23 19.49
CA CYS A 165 -20.83 -10.58 18.94
C CYS A 165 -21.28 -11.55 20.05
N HIS A 166 -22.50 -12.06 19.97
CA HIS A 166 -22.83 -13.30 20.65
C HIS A 166 -22.32 -14.44 19.75
N GLY A 167 -21.77 -15.50 20.35
CA GLY A 167 -21.29 -16.67 19.61
C GLY A 167 -22.33 -17.14 18.61
N GLY A 168 -21.91 -17.42 17.38
CA GLY A 168 -22.80 -17.78 16.29
C GLY A 168 -22.06 -18.05 14.99
N ASP A 169 -22.76 -18.70 14.08
CA ASP A 169 -22.29 -19.02 12.74
C ASP A 169 -22.77 -17.92 11.79
N TYR A 170 -21.83 -17.25 11.13
CA TYR A 170 -22.07 -16.15 10.22
C TYR A 170 -21.78 -16.63 8.80
N SER A 171 -22.81 -16.96 8.02
CA SER A 171 -22.60 -17.20 6.59
C SER A 171 -22.47 -15.87 5.86
N ILE A 172 -21.47 -15.78 4.98
CA ILE A 172 -21.19 -14.61 4.17
C ILE A 172 -21.48 -14.99 2.73
N GLY A 173 -22.55 -14.41 2.20
CA GLY A 173 -22.97 -14.53 0.80
C GLY A 173 -22.06 -13.74 -0.16
N ASN A 174 -22.38 -13.92 -1.43
CA ASN A 174 -21.57 -13.64 -2.62
C ASN A 174 -21.00 -12.21 -2.78
N TYR A 175 -20.22 -12.02 -3.86
CA TYR A 175 -19.63 -10.77 -4.38
C TYR A 175 -18.34 -10.35 -3.68
N GLY A 176 -17.42 -9.70 -4.42
CA GLY A 176 -16.06 -9.28 -4.00
C GLY A 176 -16.04 -8.31 -2.81
N THR A 177 -16.52 -8.79 -1.68
CA THR A 177 -16.98 -8.05 -0.53
C THR A 177 -15.86 -7.99 0.49
N GLU A 178 -15.35 -6.78 0.72
CA GLU A 178 -14.54 -6.48 1.89
C GLU A 178 -15.47 -6.40 3.11
N ILE A 179 -15.28 -7.27 4.11
CA ILE A 179 -16.14 -7.39 5.29
C ILE A 179 -15.37 -7.02 6.54
N THR A 180 -15.39 -5.73 6.87
CA THR A 180 -14.78 -5.27 8.13
C THR A 180 -15.68 -5.64 9.30
N LEU A 181 -15.22 -6.48 10.24
CA LEU A 181 -15.94 -6.91 11.44
C LEU A 181 -15.47 -6.16 12.69
N CYS A 182 -16.21 -5.13 13.07
CA CYS A 182 -15.81 -4.27 14.19
C CYS A 182 -16.44 -4.71 15.51
N CYS A 183 -15.77 -5.59 16.27
CA CYS A 183 -16.24 -6.00 17.60
C CYS A 183 -15.76 -5.04 18.71
N ARG A 184 -16.51 -4.83 19.81
CA ARG A 184 -16.07 -4.04 20.99
C ARG A 184 -15.59 -4.93 22.15
N ARG A 185 -14.59 -4.42 22.90
CA ARG A 185 -13.76 -5.09 23.92
C ARG A 185 -14.45 -5.55 25.23
N THR A 186 -15.76 -5.76 25.26
CA THR A 186 -16.46 -6.06 26.52
C THR A 186 -16.95 -7.51 26.52
N SER A 187 -16.32 -8.33 27.36
CA SER A 187 -16.61 -9.75 27.68
C SER A 187 -16.13 -10.83 26.70
N ILE A 188 -15.83 -12.00 27.27
CA ILE A 188 -15.40 -13.25 26.61
C ILE A 188 -16.35 -13.51 25.44
N ILE A 189 -15.85 -13.27 24.23
CA ILE A 189 -16.61 -13.48 23.00
C ILE A 189 -16.40 -14.97 22.66
N PRO A 190 -17.46 -15.76 22.50
CA PRO A 190 -17.31 -17.08 21.90
C PRO A 190 -16.69 -16.94 20.51
N PRO A 191 -15.92 -17.94 20.03
CA PRO A 191 -15.35 -17.87 18.69
C PRO A 191 -16.43 -17.57 17.65
N VAL A 192 -16.19 -16.55 16.83
CA VAL A 192 -17.00 -16.16 15.69
C VAL A 192 -16.64 -17.11 14.56
N ARG A 193 -17.60 -17.93 14.12
CA ARG A 193 -17.43 -18.81 12.96
C ARG A 193 -18.01 -18.12 11.73
N ILE A 194 -17.22 -17.98 10.68
CA ILE A 194 -17.65 -17.41 9.41
C ILE A 194 -17.64 -18.50 8.36
N LEU A 195 -18.81 -18.72 7.75
CA LEU A 195 -18.96 -19.60 6.59
C LEU A 195 -18.83 -18.76 5.32
N VAL A 196 -17.79 -19.02 4.52
CA VAL A 196 -17.49 -18.30 3.28
C VAL A 196 -18.21 -18.97 2.12
N ASN A 197 -19.04 -18.23 1.36
CA ASN A 197 -19.69 -18.76 0.16
C ASN A 197 -18.66 -19.33 -0.84
N SER A 198 -18.99 -20.44 -1.51
CA SER A 198 -18.15 -21.07 -2.54
C SER A 198 -17.74 -20.12 -3.66
N GLU A 199 -18.57 -19.12 -3.98
CA GLU A 199 -18.33 -18.16 -5.07
C GLU A 199 -17.49 -16.93 -4.64
N THR A 200 -17.25 -16.75 -3.34
CA THR A 200 -16.46 -15.61 -2.83
C THR A 200 -15.01 -15.75 -3.22
N THR A 201 -14.50 -14.83 -4.05
CA THR A 201 -13.09 -14.82 -4.48
C THR A 201 -12.19 -13.92 -3.63
N LYS A 202 -12.76 -12.89 -2.98
CA LYS A 202 -12.02 -11.93 -2.15
C LYS A 202 -12.74 -11.68 -0.84
N LEU A 203 -12.00 -11.70 0.27
CA LEU A 203 -12.50 -11.43 1.60
C LEU A 203 -11.50 -10.58 2.37
N GLY A 204 -11.96 -9.47 2.94
CA GLY A 204 -11.20 -8.68 3.90
C GLY A 204 -11.90 -8.74 5.25
N ILE A 205 -11.16 -8.93 6.35
CA ILE A 205 -11.67 -8.92 7.72
C ILE A 205 -10.79 -8.02 8.55
N ARG A 206 -11.42 -7.09 9.26
CA ARG A 206 -10.73 -6.14 10.12
C ARG A 206 -11.38 -6.11 11.48
N ALA A 207 -10.62 -6.47 12.51
CA ALA A 207 -10.98 -6.30 13.90
C ALA A 207 -10.41 -4.96 14.42
N HIS A 208 -11.14 -4.29 15.31
CA HIS A 208 -10.69 -3.00 15.86
C HIS A 208 -9.90 -3.13 17.17
N TYR A 209 -9.78 -4.33 17.72
CA TYR A 209 -9.06 -4.56 18.97
C TYR A 209 -8.16 -5.78 18.86
N GLU A 210 -7.00 -5.71 19.52
CA GLU A 210 -6.08 -6.83 19.65
C GLU A 210 -6.66 -7.86 20.64
N TYR A 211 -6.86 -9.09 20.18
CA TYR A 211 -7.25 -10.22 21.00
C TYR A 211 -6.07 -11.16 21.18
N SER A 212 -5.85 -11.64 22.41
CA SER A 212 -4.74 -12.54 22.75
C SER A 212 -4.93 -13.97 22.24
N GLU A 213 -6.16 -14.39 21.93
CA GLU A 213 -6.49 -15.75 21.48
C GLU A 213 -7.27 -15.72 20.15
N PRO A 214 -7.17 -16.79 19.33
CA PRO A 214 -7.96 -16.93 18.12
C PRO A 214 -9.45 -16.88 18.46
N PHE A 215 -10.13 -15.83 18.03
CA PHE A 215 -11.57 -15.66 18.24
C PHE A 215 -12.35 -15.82 16.94
N LEU A 216 -11.66 -16.07 15.82
CA LEU A 216 -12.25 -16.19 14.49
C LEU A 216 -11.95 -17.57 13.90
N SER A 217 -13.00 -18.30 13.49
CA SER A 217 -12.90 -19.46 12.60
C SER A 217 -13.42 -19.06 11.22
N LEU A 218 -12.63 -19.30 10.17
CA LEU A 218 -13.08 -19.15 8.79
C LEU A 218 -13.21 -20.53 8.18
N GLU A 219 -14.40 -20.88 7.71
CA GLU A 219 -14.70 -22.17 7.10
C GLU A 219 -15.42 -21.93 5.78
N PRO A 220 -15.23 -22.80 4.78
CA PRO A 220 -15.99 -22.68 3.55
C PRO A 220 -17.40 -23.24 3.80
N SER A 221 -18.41 -22.60 3.20
CA SER A 221 -19.80 -23.07 3.26
C SER A 221 -20.03 -24.38 2.51
N MET A 222 -19.11 -24.74 1.59
CA MET A 222 -19.14 -25.92 0.74
C MET A 222 -17.70 -26.45 0.57
N GLU A 223 -17.53 -27.70 0.13
CA GLU A 223 -16.19 -28.32 -0.03
C GLU A 223 -15.27 -27.60 -1.02
N THR A 224 -15.83 -26.80 -1.94
CA THR A 224 -15.05 -26.06 -2.95
C THR A 224 -15.21 -24.56 -2.74
N SER A 225 -14.20 -23.94 -2.11
CA SER A 225 -14.10 -22.47 -2.02
C SER A 225 -13.28 -21.92 -3.17
N MET A 226 -13.77 -20.85 -3.80
CA MET A 226 -13.06 -20.08 -4.82
C MET A 226 -12.27 -18.89 -4.23
N LEU A 227 -12.07 -18.83 -2.90
CA LEU A 227 -11.38 -17.72 -2.26
C LEU A 227 -9.91 -17.67 -2.68
N THR A 228 -9.53 -16.62 -3.42
CA THR A 228 -8.16 -16.39 -3.90
C THR A 228 -7.45 -15.28 -3.15
N ASP A 229 -8.18 -14.31 -2.59
CA ASP A 229 -7.60 -13.16 -1.88
C ASP A 229 -8.20 -13.04 -0.48
N LEU A 230 -7.36 -13.08 0.55
CA LEU A 230 -7.76 -12.91 1.94
C LEU A 230 -6.92 -11.81 2.60
N ALA A 231 -7.57 -10.82 3.20
CA ALA A 231 -6.94 -9.81 4.02
C ALA A 231 -7.49 -9.90 5.45
N LEU A 232 -6.59 -9.98 6.43
CA LEU A 232 -6.92 -10.07 7.85
C LEU A 232 -6.18 -8.98 8.59
N ASP A 233 -6.91 -8.12 9.31
CA ASP A 233 -6.37 -6.99 10.04
C ASP A 233 -6.80 -7.07 11.51
N SER A 234 -5.84 -7.17 12.43
CA SER A 234 -6.04 -7.41 13.87
C SER A 234 -6.90 -8.64 14.20
N ALA A 235 -7.11 -9.54 13.24
CA ALA A 235 -7.85 -10.78 13.44
C ALA A 235 -6.90 -11.87 13.94
N THR A 236 -7.23 -12.45 15.10
CA THR A 236 -6.54 -13.63 15.62
C THR A 236 -7.24 -14.87 15.06
N ILE A 237 -6.58 -15.55 14.13
CA ILE A 237 -7.08 -16.76 13.48
C ILE A 237 -5.98 -17.83 13.46
N ASP A 238 -6.39 -19.08 13.50
CA ASP A 238 -5.50 -20.19 13.19
C ASP A 238 -5.21 -20.22 11.67
N ILE A 239 -4.05 -19.72 11.28
CA ILE A 239 -3.61 -19.68 9.88
C ILE A 239 -3.52 -21.09 9.26
N SER A 240 -3.30 -22.13 10.07
CA SER A 240 -3.25 -23.51 9.58
C SER A 240 -4.63 -23.98 9.12
N MET A 241 -5.68 -23.59 9.84
CA MET A 241 -7.06 -23.83 9.43
C MET A 241 -7.41 -23.08 8.15
N VAL A 242 -6.93 -21.84 8.00
CA VAL A 242 -7.13 -21.06 6.76
C VAL A 242 -6.51 -21.79 5.56
N ALA A 243 -5.30 -22.31 5.69
CA ALA A 243 -4.63 -23.04 4.62
C ALA A 243 -5.38 -24.32 4.21
N GLN A 244 -6.00 -25.01 5.17
CA GLN A 244 -6.81 -26.21 4.91
C GLN A 244 -8.15 -25.87 4.25
N ASN A 245 -8.79 -24.80 4.72
CA ASN A 245 -10.13 -24.40 4.31
C ASN A 245 -10.18 -23.67 2.97
N PHE A 246 -9.08 -23.01 2.59
CA PHE A 246 -8.97 -22.21 1.36
C PHE A 246 -7.76 -22.65 0.52
N PRO A 247 -7.78 -23.86 -0.05
CA PRO A 247 -6.63 -24.42 -0.76
C PRO A 247 -6.26 -23.66 -2.05
N ALA A 248 -7.19 -22.88 -2.61
CA ALA A 248 -7.00 -22.06 -3.81
C ALA A 248 -6.44 -20.65 -3.51
N LEU A 249 -6.16 -20.32 -2.25
CA LEU A 249 -5.74 -18.98 -1.86
C LEU A 249 -4.40 -18.58 -2.52
N GLU A 250 -4.41 -17.49 -3.29
CA GLU A 250 -3.26 -16.95 -4.01
C GLU A 250 -2.65 -15.73 -3.32
N LYS A 251 -3.46 -14.93 -2.61
CA LYS A 251 -3.04 -13.72 -1.90
C LYS A 251 -3.50 -13.76 -0.45
N LEU A 252 -2.55 -13.57 0.48
CA LEU A 252 -2.81 -13.44 1.90
C LEU A 252 -2.15 -12.17 2.43
N LYS A 253 -2.96 -11.27 2.98
CA LYS A 253 -2.51 -10.09 3.72
C LYS A 253 -2.86 -10.27 5.20
N LEU A 254 -1.85 -10.14 6.06
CA LEU A 254 -1.96 -10.14 7.51
C LEU A 254 -1.47 -8.79 8.04
N GLU A 255 -2.33 -8.06 8.74
CA GLU A 255 -2.01 -6.78 9.34
C GLU A 255 -2.30 -6.85 10.84
N ARG A 256 -1.39 -6.34 11.68
CA ARG A 256 -1.57 -6.35 13.15
C ARG A 256 -1.93 -7.72 13.73
N SER A 257 -1.42 -8.79 13.12
CA SER A 257 -1.64 -10.17 13.54
C SER A 257 -0.50 -10.68 14.42
N THR A 258 -0.74 -11.77 15.13
CA THR A 258 0.30 -12.54 15.80
C THR A 258 0.53 -13.85 15.04
N ALA A 259 1.77 -14.10 14.63
CA ALA A 259 2.17 -15.38 14.06
C ALA A 259 3.19 -16.02 14.99
N LYS A 260 3.04 -17.32 15.28
CA LYS A 260 4.03 -18.02 16.11
C LYS A 260 5.35 -18.15 15.36
N ASP A 261 5.29 -18.65 14.12
CA ASP A 261 6.40 -18.78 13.20
C ASP A 261 5.92 -18.62 11.74
N LEU A 262 6.87 -18.51 10.81
CA LEU A 262 6.59 -18.38 9.37
C LEU A 262 6.42 -19.73 8.65
N SER A 263 6.70 -20.84 9.31
CA SER A 263 6.61 -22.18 8.70
C SER A 263 5.17 -22.57 8.35
N ILE A 264 4.20 -21.98 9.06
CA ILE A 264 2.77 -22.16 8.82
C ILE A 264 2.36 -21.83 7.37
N PHE A 265 3.07 -20.92 6.71
CA PHE A 265 2.75 -20.53 5.33
C PHE A 265 3.09 -21.62 4.31
N ASN A 266 3.91 -22.62 4.65
CA ASN A 266 4.18 -23.76 3.78
C ASN A 266 2.96 -24.66 3.53
N GLN A 267 1.88 -24.46 4.28
CA GLN A 267 0.63 -25.20 4.09
C GLN A 267 -0.16 -24.68 2.88
N PHE A 268 0.11 -23.46 2.40
CA PHE A 268 -0.60 -22.89 1.25
C PHE A 268 0.01 -23.32 -0.08
N ARG A 269 -0.70 -24.14 -0.85
CA ARG A 269 -0.19 -24.70 -2.12
C ARG A 269 -0.20 -23.71 -3.29
N CYS A 270 -1.11 -22.73 -3.25
CA CYS A 270 -1.34 -21.79 -4.34
C CYS A 270 -0.88 -20.35 -4.01
N LEU A 271 -0.35 -20.11 -2.81
CA LEU A 271 -0.02 -18.76 -2.35
C LEU A 271 1.14 -18.17 -3.16
N ARG A 272 0.84 -17.05 -3.83
CA ARG A 272 1.76 -16.29 -4.68
C ARG A 272 2.14 -14.94 -4.07
N HIS A 273 1.27 -14.38 -3.24
CA HIS A 273 1.44 -13.06 -2.65
C HIS A 273 1.21 -13.15 -1.14
N LEU A 274 2.27 -12.90 -0.37
CA LEU A 274 2.21 -12.86 1.09
C LEU A 274 2.62 -11.47 1.57
N GLU A 275 1.73 -10.85 2.32
CA GLU A 275 1.90 -9.53 2.88
C GLU A 275 1.69 -9.61 4.41
N ILE A 276 2.70 -9.26 5.20
CA ILE A 276 2.63 -9.23 6.66
C ILE A 276 3.08 -7.85 7.15
N PHE A 277 2.19 -7.15 7.83
CA PHE A 277 2.40 -5.76 8.26
C PHE A 277 2.11 -5.58 9.75
N ASN A 278 3.01 -4.88 10.45
CA ASN A 278 2.82 -4.52 11.86
C ASN A 278 2.45 -5.73 12.74
N ALA A 279 2.96 -6.91 12.39
CA ALA A 279 2.71 -8.14 13.10
C ALA A 279 3.74 -8.35 14.21
N THR A 280 3.42 -9.24 15.14
CA THR A 280 4.40 -9.77 16.11
C THR A 280 4.69 -11.22 15.76
N ILE A 281 5.97 -11.55 15.63
CA ILE A 281 6.45 -12.92 15.46
C ILE A 281 7.19 -13.33 16.71
N ASN A 282 6.68 -14.35 17.39
CA ASN A 282 7.21 -14.77 18.68
C ASN A 282 8.50 -15.60 18.53
N GLU A 283 8.59 -16.39 17.47
CA GLU A 283 9.74 -17.27 17.20
C GLU A 283 10.16 -17.15 15.73
N MET A 284 11.40 -16.69 15.51
CA MET A 284 12.05 -16.75 14.18
C MET A 284 12.91 -18.00 14.14
N THR A 285 12.35 -19.09 13.61
CA THR A 285 13.10 -20.30 13.28
C THR A 285 13.56 -20.25 11.80
N PRO A 286 14.63 -20.99 11.44
CA PRO A 286 14.94 -21.29 10.04
C PRO A 286 13.70 -21.81 9.29
N VAL A 287 13.22 -21.06 8.30
CA VAL A 287 12.07 -21.42 7.48
C VAL A 287 12.44 -21.26 6.01
N SER A 288 12.34 -22.36 5.28
CA SER A 288 12.34 -22.33 3.81
C SER A 288 10.89 -22.28 3.34
N LEU A 289 10.54 -21.21 2.63
CA LEU A 289 9.21 -21.03 2.06
C LEU A 289 9.10 -21.86 0.76
N ASN A 290 8.57 -23.07 0.87
CA ASN A 290 8.43 -24.03 -0.22
C ASN A 290 7.09 -23.88 -0.96
N ILE A 291 6.74 -22.64 -1.26
CA ILE A 291 5.48 -22.25 -1.91
C ILE A 291 5.76 -21.50 -3.21
N PRO A 292 4.84 -21.41 -4.18
CA PRO A 292 5.07 -20.70 -5.44
C PRO A 292 4.99 -19.17 -5.28
N LEU A 293 5.68 -18.63 -4.28
CA LEU A 293 5.61 -17.24 -3.87
C LEU A 293 6.34 -16.33 -4.85
N LYS A 294 5.59 -15.39 -5.43
CA LYS A 294 6.09 -14.34 -6.33
C LYS A 294 6.46 -13.07 -5.58
N SER A 295 5.69 -12.68 -4.58
CA SER A 295 5.96 -11.49 -3.78
C SER A 295 5.85 -11.77 -2.28
N PHE A 296 6.85 -11.30 -1.55
CA PHE A 296 6.92 -11.35 -0.09
C PHE A 296 7.09 -9.94 0.45
N HIS A 297 6.10 -9.43 1.16
CA HIS A 297 6.18 -8.17 1.89
C HIS A 297 6.07 -8.45 3.38
N PHE A 298 7.05 -7.95 4.12
CA PHE A 298 7.22 -8.23 5.53
C PHE A 298 7.72 -6.96 6.17
N GLN A 299 6.83 -6.13 6.71
CA GLN A 299 7.19 -4.78 7.13
C GLN A 299 6.69 -4.47 8.55
N GLN A 300 7.44 -3.61 9.24
CA GLN A 300 7.09 -3.13 10.59
C GLN A 300 6.92 -4.25 11.62
N ILE A 301 7.67 -5.34 11.46
CA ILE A 301 7.57 -6.51 12.31
C ILE A 301 8.37 -6.26 13.59
N LYS A 302 7.68 -6.36 14.73
CA LYS A 302 8.27 -6.07 16.03
C LYS A 302 9.12 -7.26 16.50
N GLY A 303 10.31 -6.95 17.03
CA GLY A 303 11.16 -7.95 17.70
C GLY A 303 12.10 -8.74 16.79
N ILE A 304 12.20 -8.40 15.50
CA ILE A 304 13.10 -9.08 14.56
C ILE A 304 14.31 -8.19 14.26
N SER A 305 15.52 -8.69 14.53
CA SER A 305 16.78 -8.00 14.20
C SER A 305 17.55 -8.65 13.04
N SER A 306 17.14 -9.84 12.59
CA SER A 306 17.76 -10.57 11.47
C SER A 306 16.75 -11.44 10.75
N ILE A 307 16.96 -11.64 9.45
CA ILE A 307 16.18 -12.58 8.61
C ILE A 307 17.06 -13.65 7.95
N GLU A 308 18.25 -13.93 8.50
CA GLU A 308 19.22 -14.93 8.02
C GLU A 308 18.67 -16.37 7.89
N TYR A 309 17.43 -16.56 8.34
CA TYR A 309 16.71 -17.81 8.46
C TYR A 309 15.67 -18.02 7.35
N LEU A 310 15.49 -17.05 6.44
CA LEU A 310 14.50 -17.13 5.37
C LEU A 310 15.13 -17.52 4.04
N ASN A 311 14.68 -18.65 3.49
CA ASN A 311 14.95 -19.03 2.10
C ASN A 311 13.69 -18.81 1.26
N PHE A 312 13.87 -18.17 0.11
CA PHE A 312 12.78 -17.87 -0.81
C PHE A 312 12.80 -18.84 -1.99
N PRO A 313 11.62 -19.19 -2.54
CA PRO A 313 11.54 -20.01 -3.73
C PRO A 313 12.14 -19.25 -4.93
N HIS A 314 12.75 -19.97 -5.89
CA HIS A 314 13.37 -19.34 -7.07
C HIS A 314 12.40 -18.55 -7.97
N CYS A 315 11.09 -18.73 -7.79
CA CYS A 315 10.06 -17.97 -8.49
C CYS A 315 9.70 -16.63 -7.83
N THR A 316 10.30 -16.30 -6.67
CA THR A 316 10.13 -15.00 -6.04
C THR A 316 10.74 -13.91 -6.90
N GLN A 317 9.97 -12.85 -7.10
CA GLN A 317 10.34 -11.68 -7.89
C GLN A 317 10.49 -10.44 -7.02
N THR A 318 9.76 -10.37 -5.90
CA THR A 318 9.79 -9.23 -4.98
C THR A 318 10.00 -9.72 -3.55
N ILE A 319 11.02 -9.16 -2.91
CA ILE A 319 11.25 -9.29 -1.47
C ILE A 319 11.29 -7.89 -0.89
N ASP A 320 10.42 -7.62 0.05
CA ASP A 320 10.33 -6.36 0.76
C ASP A 320 10.32 -6.63 2.25
N VAL A 321 11.44 -6.31 2.88
CA VAL A 321 11.68 -6.47 4.31
C VAL A 321 11.99 -5.10 4.94
N SER A 322 11.42 -4.06 4.36
CA SER A 322 11.62 -2.69 4.80
C SER A 322 10.99 -2.45 6.17
N ARG A 323 11.50 -1.43 6.89
CA ARG A 323 10.91 -0.94 8.16
C ARG A 323 10.88 -1.95 9.31
N ASN A 324 11.83 -2.87 9.38
CA ASN A 324 11.87 -3.92 10.43
C ASN A 324 12.96 -3.70 11.49
N SER A 325 13.77 -2.64 11.39
CA SER A 325 14.95 -2.43 12.26
C SER A 325 15.99 -3.55 12.17
N LEU A 326 16.10 -4.22 11.01
CA LEU A 326 17.07 -5.29 10.81
C LEU A 326 18.50 -4.77 10.95
N GLU A 327 19.33 -5.50 11.70
CA GLU A 327 20.77 -5.25 11.81
C GLU A 327 21.56 -6.08 10.79
N LYS A 328 21.00 -7.22 10.37
CA LYS A 328 21.60 -8.14 9.41
C LYS A 328 20.57 -8.61 8.38
N PHE A 329 21.01 -8.66 7.13
CA PHE A 329 20.32 -9.32 6.04
C PHE A 329 21.26 -10.38 5.46
N SER A 330 20.86 -11.64 5.51
CA SER A 330 21.54 -12.71 4.78
C SER A 330 20.47 -13.55 4.09
N CYS A 331 20.49 -13.57 2.77
CA CYS A 331 19.66 -14.48 2.01
C CYS A 331 20.46 -14.96 0.81
N THR A 332 20.85 -16.22 0.88
CA THR A 332 21.76 -16.84 -0.10
C THR A 332 21.01 -17.66 -1.15
N ASN A 333 19.69 -17.77 -1.03
CA ASN A 333 18.88 -18.60 -1.92
C ASN A 333 17.57 -17.88 -2.32
N TYR A 334 17.69 -17.07 -3.37
CA TYR A 334 16.56 -16.53 -4.14
C TYR A 334 16.90 -16.61 -5.63
N GLY A 335 15.91 -16.61 -6.51
CA GLY A 335 16.11 -16.46 -7.96
C GLY A 335 16.29 -14.99 -8.37
N PRO A 336 16.44 -14.67 -9.67
CA PRO A 336 16.50 -13.29 -10.12
C PRO A 336 15.31 -12.47 -9.62
N LEU A 337 15.59 -11.34 -8.98
CA LEU A 337 14.56 -10.48 -8.38
C LEU A 337 14.29 -9.27 -9.28
N LEU A 338 13.04 -8.83 -9.32
CA LEU A 338 12.67 -7.50 -9.79
C LEU A 338 12.93 -6.45 -8.71
N THR A 339 12.71 -6.79 -7.45
CA THR A 339 12.86 -5.83 -6.35
C THR A 339 13.32 -6.50 -5.07
N LEU A 340 14.37 -5.95 -4.47
CA LEU A 340 14.81 -6.22 -3.12
C LEU A 340 14.78 -4.91 -2.31
N ASP A 341 13.76 -4.74 -1.48
CA ASP A 341 13.62 -3.56 -0.61
C ASP A 341 14.07 -3.88 0.82
N LEU A 342 15.21 -3.29 1.19
CA LEU A 342 15.80 -3.36 2.52
C LEU A 342 15.75 -2.01 3.24
N SER A 343 14.95 -1.06 2.76
CA SER A 343 14.93 0.31 3.24
C SER A 343 14.41 0.43 4.68
N TYR A 344 14.76 1.53 5.36
CA TYR A 344 14.33 1.80 6.74
C TYR A 344 14.70 0.69 7.74
N ASN A 345 15.92 0.14 7.61
CA ASN A 345 16.51 -0.79 8.56
C ASN A 345 17.76 -0.18 9.21
N CYS A 346 18.45 -0.97 10.04
CA CYS A 346 19.68 -0.62 10.75
C CYS A 346 20.85 -1.49 10.28
N LEU A 347 20.89 -1.83 8.98
CA LEU A 347 21.79 -2.86 8.46
C LEU A 347 23.27 -2.52 8.67
N THR A 348 23.98 -3.47 9.26
CA THR A 348 25.45 -3.48 9.45
C THR A 348 26.10 -4.64 8.71
N THR A 349 25.32 -5.67 8.36
CA THR A 349 25.77 -6.81 7.56
C THR A 349 24.73 -7.10 6.49
N ILE A 350 25.20 -7.22 5.24
CA ILE A 350 24.38 -7.60 4.09
C ILE A 350 25.13 -8.69 3.34
N GLU A 351 24.47 -9.83 3.17
CA GLU A 351 24.89 -10.93 2.33
C GLU A 351 23.81 -11.17 1.28
N LEU A 352 24.16 -10.91 0.02
CA LEU A 352 23.29 -11.11 -1.14
C LEU A 352 23.66 -12.43 -1.83
N CYS A 353 22.72 -13.05 -2.54
CA CYS A 353 23.01 -14.17 -3.44
C CYS A 353 23.73 -13.68 -4.71
N ASP A 354 24.33 -14.59 -5.49
CA ASP A 354 24.94 -14.30 -6.80
C ASP A 354 23.91 -14.13 -7.94
N GLN A 355 22.66 -13.80 -7.60
CA GLN A 355 21.61 -13.55 -8.60
C GLN A 355 21.46 -12.07 -8.90
N PHE A 356 21.04 -11.78 -10.13
CA PHE A 356 20.71 -10.43 -10.55
C PHE A 356 19.43 -9.93 -9.86
N VAL A 357 19.45 -8.66 -9.46
CA VAL A 357 18.31 -7.95 -8.88
C VAL A 357 18.09 -6.67 -9.68
N ASP A 358 16.93 -6.49 -10.30
CA ASP A 358 16.70 -5.27 -11.10
C ASP A 358 16.80 -4.01 -10.23
N THR A 359 16.13 -3.99 -9.08
CA THR A 359 16.18 -2.86 -8.12
C THR A 359 16.54 -3.32 -6.72
N ILE A 360 17.60 -2.74 -6.16
CA ILE A 360 17.97 -2.87 -4.74
C ILE A 360 17.74 -1.52 -4.05
N ASP A 361 16.88 -1.50 -3.02
CA ASP A 361 16.65 -0.32 -2.17
C ASP A 361 17.28 -0.50 -0.78
N LEU A 362 18.28 0.34 -0.48
CA LEU A 362 18.98 0.41 0.79
C LEU A 362 18.68 1.72 1.52
N SER A 363 17.67 2.49 1.11
CA SER A 363 17.38 3.81 1.64
C SER A 363 17.23 3.81 3.16
N TYR A 364 17.76 4.85 3.79
CA TYR A 364 17.73 5.09 5.23
C TYR A 364 18.52 4.07 6.08
N ASN A 365 19.33 3.22 5.45
CA ASN A 365 20.35 2.44 6.15
C ASN A 365 21.63 3.29 6.30
N GLN A 366 21.71 4.04 7.40
CA GLN A 366 22.71 5.11 7.59
C GLN A 366 24.18 4.64 7.63
N ARG A 367 24.41 3.33 7.76
CA ARG A 367 25.76 2.77 7.97
C ARG A 367 26.29 1.95 6.82
N VAL A 368 25.45 1.54 5.86
CA VAL A 368 25.84 0.53 4.86
C VAL A 368 27.08 0.96 4.07
N LEU A 369 27.06 2.15 3.46
CA LEU A 369 28.22 2.61 2.69
C LEU A 369 29.44 2.90 3.58
N SER A 370 29.23 3.46 4.77
CA SER A 370 30.33 3.72 5.69
C SER A 370 31.01 2.45 6.16
N ASP A 371 30.25 1.38 6.37
CA ASP A 371 30.75 0.09 6.82
C ASP A 371 31.48 -0.64 5.68
N ILE A 372 30.94 -0.59 4.45
CA ILE A 372 31.64 -1.08 3.25
C ILE A 372 33.04 -0.46 3.15
N VAL A 373 33.11 0.87 3.21
CA VAL A 373 34.37 1.60 3.06
C VAL A 373 35.30 1.42 4.26
N ARG A 374 34.76 1.44 5.49
CA ARG A 374 35.57 1.40 6.72
C ARG A 374 36.18 0.03 6.95
N PHE A 375 35.43 -1.03 6.66
CA PHE A 375 35.86 -2.41 6.88
C PHE A 375 36.41 -3.06 5.61
N GLY A 376 36.43 -2.34 4.48
CA GLY A 376 36.90 -2.87 3.21
C GLY A 376 36.07 -4.06 2.74
N ASN A 377 34.75 -4.01 2.92
CA ASN A 377 33.84 -5.07 2.48
C ASN A 377 33.63 -4.98 0.97
N ILE A 378 34.69 -5.33 0.24
CA ILE A 378 34.74 -5.28 -1.21
C ILE A 378 33.72 -6.24 -1.83
N ASP A 379 33.46 -7.40 -1.22
CA ASP A 379 32.52 -8.38 -1.76
C ASP A 379 31.08 -7.85 -1.80
N LEU A 380 30.64 -7.14 -0.75
CA LEU A 380 29.35 -6.48 -0.78
C LEU A 380 29.32 -5.35 -1.82
N ALA A 381 30.39 -4.55 -1.92
CA ALA A 381 30.48 -3.49 -2.93
C ALA A 381 30.38 -4.08 -4.35
N ARG A 382 31.18 -5.11 -4.66
CA ARG A 382 31.12 -5.85 -5.92
C ARG A 382 29.70 -6.31 -6.20
N ARG A 383 29.07 -7.04 -5.28
CA ARG A 383 27.68 -7.54 -5.43
C ARG A 383 26.69 -6.40 -5.75
N LEU A 384 26.76 -5.27 -5.05
CA LEU A 384 25.87 -4.14 -5.30
C LEU A 384 26.07 -3.52 -6.69
N PHE A 385 27.31 -3.46 -7.20
CA PHE A 385 27.62 -2.81 -8.48
C PHE A 385 27.63 -3.75 -9.70
N THR A 386 27.70 -5.07 -9.50
CA THR A 386 27.67 -6.07 -10.58
C THR A 386 26.34 -6.80 -10.69
N SER A 387 25.52 -6.83 -9.64
CA SER A 387 24.31 -7.65 -9.59
C SER A 387 23.02 -6.84 -9.53
N CYS A 388 23.03 -5.54 -9.88
CA CYS A 388 21.80 -4.78 -10.02
C CYS A 388 21.82 -3.68 -11.09
N ARG A 389 20.64 -3.40 -11.68
CA ARG A 389 20.46 -2.29 -12.62
C ARG A 389 20.26 -0.96 -11.89
N ARG A 390 19.44 -0.98 -10.84
CA ARG A 390 19.05 0.21 -10.08
C ARG A 390 19.40 0.07 -8.61
N LEU A 391 20.27 0.94 -8.13
CA LEU A 391 20.70 1.01 -6.74
C LEU A 391 20.17 2.28 -6.07
N ILE A 392 19.37 2.13 -5.02
CA ILE A 392 18.75 3.25 -4.30
C ILE A 392 19.35 3.33 -2.89
N MET A 393 19.93 4.48 -2.54
CA MET A 393 20.58 4.73 -1.24
C MET A 393 20.22 6.12 -0.72
N ARG A 394 18.92 6.41 -0.61
CA ARG A 394 18.44 7.71 -0.13
C ARG A 394 18.62 7.83 1.37
N GLY A 395 18.99 9.00 1.91
CA GLY A 395 19.00 9.17 3.37
C GLY A 395 20.06 8.35 4.12
N CYS A 396 21.09 7.86 3.43
CA CYS A 396 22.12 6.96 4.00
C CYS A 396 23.32 7.70 4.61
N HIS A 397 23.24 9.02 4.80
CA HIS A 397 24.34 9.88 5.31
C HIS A 397 25.63 9.81 4.47
N ILE A 398 25.49 9.58 3.17
CA ILE A 398 26.62 9.49 2.24
C ILE A 398 27.27 10.88 2.08
N THR A 399 28.60 10.91 2.11
CA THR A 399 29.43 12.11 1.94
C THR A 399 30.43 11.89 0.81
N ASP A 400 31.00 12.96 0.27
CA ASP A 400 32.05 12.92 -0.75
C ASP A 400 33.22 12.01 -0.37
N ARG A 401 33.62 12.02 0.90
CA ARG A 401 34.70 11.16 1.41
C ARG A 401 34.38 9.67 1.27
N LEU A 402 33.12 9.29 1.48
CA LEU A 402 32.70 7.89 1.35
C LEU A 402 32.67 7.46 -0.12
N ILE A 403 32.20 8.33 -1.00
CA ILE A 403 32.20 8.08 -2.44
C ILE A 403 33.64 7.94 -2.95
N ILE A 404 34.53 8.90 -2.66
CA ILE A 404 35.94 8.81 -3.09
C ILE A 404 36.58 7.50 -2.64
N ARG A 405 36.41 7.13 -1.37
CA ARG A 405 36.97 5.87 -0.85
C ARG A 405 36.35 4.62 -1.42
N LEU A 406 35.06 4.65 -1.79
CA LEU A 406 34.44 3.56 -2.53
C LEU A 406 35.10 3.43 -3.90
N GLY A 407 35.33 4.55 -4.60
CA GLY A 407 36.07 4.57 -5.87
C GLY A 407 37.50 4.02 -5.75
N GLU A 408 38.22 4.38 -4.69
CA GLU A 408 39.54 3.82 -4.37
C GLU A 408 39.48 2.32 -4.10
N LEU A 409 38.48 1.86 -3.33
CA LEU A 409 38.28 0.45 -3.00
C LEU A 409 37.97 -0.40 -4.25
N MET A 410 37.34 0.19 -5.25
CA MET A 410 36.90 -0.48 -6.48
C MET A 410 37.84 -0.26 -7.68
N ALA A 411 38.96 0.46 -7.51
CA ALA A 411 39.77 0.95 -8.62
C ALA A 411 40.48 -0.14 -9.46
N ASP A 412 40.82 -1.27 -8.83
CA ASP A 412 41.61 -2.36 -9.44
C ASP A 412 40.75 -3.54 -9.89
N GLU A 413 39.43 -3.37 -9.93
CA GLU A 413 38.48 -4.44 -10.21
C GLU A 413 38.13 -4.50 -11.70
N ASP A 414 38.57 -5.54 -12.39
CA ASP A 414 38.15 -5.83 -13.78
C ASP A 414 36.80 -6.56 -13.76
N LEU A 415 35.73 -5.80 -13.50
CA LEU A 415 34.38 -6.33 -13.35
C LEU A 415 33.42 -5.73 -14.38
N GLN A 416 32.47 -6.55 -14.82
CA GLN A 416 31.35 -6.08 -15.61
C GLN A 416 30.28 -5.48 -14.69
N TYR A 417 30.34 -4.16 -14.50
CA TYR A 417 29.33 -3.44 -13.72
C TYR A 417 27.99 -3.35 -14.46
N THR A 418 26.88 -3.33 -13.71
CA THR A 418 25.52 -3.38 -14.26
C THR A 418 24.64 -2.21 -13.83
N VAL A 419 25.11 -1.34 -12.92
CA VAL A 419 24.31 -0.22 -12.39
C VAL A 419 24.13 0.87 -13.45
N GLU A 420 22.90 1.01 -13.92
CA GLU A 420 22.45 2.04 -14.86
C GLU A 420 21.82 3.23 -14.14
N GLU A 421 21.20 3.01 -12.98
CA GLU A 421 20.54 4.04 -12.18
C GLU A 421 21.06 4.03 -10.74
N TRP A 422 21.69 5.13 -10.30
CA TRP A 422 22.15 5.27 -8.92
C TRP A 422 21.49 6.46 -8.24
N ILE A 423 20.64 6.18 -7.24
CA ILE A 423 19.84 7.19 -6.55
C ILE A 423 20.42 7.48 -5.17
N LEU A 424 21.03 8.64 -5.04
CA LEU A 424 21.74 9.15 -3.86
C LEU A 424 21.05 10.38 -3.25
N SER A 425 19.72 10.50 -3.41
CA SER A 425 18.97 11.65 -2.90
C SER A 425 18.98 11.74 -1.36
N ILE A 426 18.84 12.94 -0.79
CA ILE A 426 18.75 13.15 0.67
C ILE A 426 20.02 12.66 1.39
N ASN A 427 21.19 13.01 0.87
CA ASN A 427 22.49 12.69 1.49
C ASN A 427 23.25 13.99 1.84
N LYS A 428 24.56 13.90 2.07
CA LYS A 428 25.43 15.02 2.46
C LYS A 428 26.53 15.27 1.43
N ILE A 429 26.25 14.99 0.16
CA ILE A 429 27.20 15.16 -0.94
C ILE A 429 27.27 16.65 -1.31
N ILE A 430 28.47 17.18 -1.51
CA ILE A 430 28.69 18.59 -1.83
C ILE A 430 29.36 18.83 -3.19
N SER A 431 30.01 17.82 -3.78
CA SER A 431 30.87 17.98 -4.95
C SER A 431 30.82 16.81 -5.91
N MET A 432 30.75 17.13 -7.22
CA MET A 432 30.86 16.12 -8.29
C MET A 432 32.26 15.52 -8.40
N LYS A 433 33.28 16.17 -7.83
CA LYS A 433 34.66 15.63 -7.80
C LYS A 433 34.75 14.27 -7.13
N SER A 434 33.79 13.97 -6.25
CA SER A 434 33.74 12.67 -5.59
C SER A 434 33.51 11.49 -6.55
N PHE A 435 33.02 11.75 -7.77
CA PHE A 435 32.75 10.76 -8.81
C PHE A 435 33.83 10.71 -9.91
N GLU A 436 35.01 11.30 -9.71
CA GLU A 436 36.08 11.35 -10.73
C GLU A 436 36.97 10.08 -10.76
N ALA A 437 36.78 9.15 -9.81
CA ALA A 437 37.55 7.91 -9.80
C ALA A 437 37.27 7.04 -11.04
N PRO A 438 38.28 6.34 -11.61
CA PRO A 438 38.11 5.52 -12.81
C PRO A 438 36.95 4.51 -12.74
N PHE A 439 36.73 3.93 -11.56
CA PHE A 439 35.61 3.04 -11.26
C PHE A 439 34.27 3.62 -11.74
N TYR A 440 33.99 4.89 -11.46
CA TYR A 440 32.71 5.49 -11.82
C TYR A 440 32.53 5.61 -13.33
N HIS A 441 33.59 5.86 -14.08
CA HIS A 441 33.52 5.93 -15.55
C HIS A 441 33.32 4.57 -16.23
N GLN A 442 33.54 3.48 -15.51
CA GLN A 442 33.28 2.12 -15.99
C GLN A 442 31.83 1.68 -15.76
N LEU A 443 31.07 2.40 -14.92
CA LEU A 443 29.66 2.11 -14.72
C LEU A 443 28.86 2.44 -16.00
N PRO A 444 27.89 1.60 -16.41
CA PRO A 444 26.96 1.92 -17.48
C PRO A 444 25.89 2.93 -17.03
N LEU A 445 26.25 3.89 -16.17
CA LEU A 445 25.35 4.80 -15.49
C LEU A 445 24.66 5.73 -16.48
N GLN A 446 23.34 5.59 -16.61
CA GLN A 446 22.45 6.39 -17.44
C GLN A 446 21.79 7.52 -16.64
N SER A 447 21.53 7.28 -15.34
CA SER A 447 20.85 8.22 -14.45
C SER A 447 21.52 8.29 -13.07
N LEU A 448 21.76 9.52 -12.59
CA LEU A 448 22.32 9.81 -11.28
C LEU A 448 21.39 10.73 -10.48
N GLY A 449 20.78 10.20 -9.41
CA GLY A 449 19.87 10.95 -8.56
C GLY A 449 20.60 11.65 -7.41
N LEU A 450 20.75 12.97 -7.45
CA LEU A 450 21.44 13.79 -6.44
C LEU A 450 20.52 14.82 -5.76
N ALA A 451 19.20 14.62 -5.86
CA ALA A 451 18.23 15.51 -5.25
C ALA A 451 18.41 15.67 -3.73
N PHE A 452 18.13 16.84 -3.20
CA PHE A 452 18.17 17.17 -1.76
C PHE A 452 19.52 16.85 -1.09
N ASN A 453 20.62 17.18 -1.78
CA ASN A 453 21.97 17.18 -1.23
C ASN A 453 22.41 18.62 -0.88
N ASN A 454 23.71 18.84 -0.71
CA ASN A 454 24.29 20.11 -0.30
C ASN A 454 25.18 20.72 -1.41
N PHE A 455 24.85 20.49 -2.68
CA PHE A 455 25.62 21.06 -3.79
C PHE A 455 25.46 22.59 -3.85
N THR A 456 26.57 23.29 -4.02
CA THR A 456 26.60 24.74 -4.22
C THR A 456 26.93 25.13 -5.66
N LYS A 457 27.92 24.45 -6.24
CA LYS A 457 28.32 24.60 -7.64
C LYS A 457 28.62 23.23 -8.24
N VAL A 458 28.20 23.05 -9.49
CA VAL A 458 28.49 21.83 -10.27
C VAL A 458 29.32 22.22 -11.48
N ALA A 459 30.61 21.86 -11.43
CA ALA A 459 31.49 21.93 -12.60
C ALA A 459 31.11 20.87 -13.64
N SER A 460 31.66 20.96 -14.85
CA SER A 460 31.36 20.03 -15.96
C SER A 460 31.40 18.57 -15.52
N ILE A 461 30.29 17.86 -15.74
CA ILE A 461 30.21 16.41 -15.51
C ILE A 461 30.63 15.71 -16.80
N SER A 462 31.68 14.90 -16.71
CA SER A 462 32.17 14.06 -17.81
C SER A 462 31.94 12.61 -17.43
N HIS A 463 30.90 11.98 -17.95
CA HIS A 463 30.68 10.55 -17.80
C HIS A 463 30.15 9.99 -19.12
N PRO A 464 30.74 8.90 -19.67
CA PRO A 464 30.52 8.49 -21.06
C PRO A 464 29.06 8.13 -21.38
N SER A 465 28.35 7.55 -20.41
CA SER A 465 26.99 7.04 -20.61
C SER A 465 25.90 7.83 -19.88
N LEU A 466 26.27 8.89 -19.15
CA LEU A 466 25.34 9.57 -18.24
C LEU A 466 24.40 10.48 -19.02
N GLY A 467 23.12 10.13 -19.06
CA GLY A 467 22.09 10.90 -19.76
C GLY A 467 21.39 11.90 -18.85
N VAL A 468 21.14 11.55 -17.59
CA VAL A 468 20.33 12.36 -16.67
C VAL A 468 21.00 12.52 -15.31
N VAL A 469 21.00 13.75 -14.78
CA VAL A 469 21.37 14.03 -13.38
C VAL A 469 20.31 14.89 -12.71
N ASP A 470 19.79 14.42 -11.58
CA ASP A 470 18.75 15.13 -10.81
C ASP A 470 19.36 15.89 -9.64
N PHE A 471 19.30 17.23 -9.68
CA PHE A 471 19.73 18.13 -8.62
C PHE A 471 18.56 18.81 -7.89
N THR A 472 17.33 18.31 -8.04
CA THR A 472 16.14 18.88 -7.39
C THR A 472 16.34 19.10 -5.89
N GLY A 473 15.98 20.27 -5.36
CA GLY A 473 16.00 20.56 -3.93
C GLY A 473 17.39 20.77 -3.31
N ASN A 474 18.45 20.93 -4.12
CA ASN A 474 19.74 21.43 -3.63
C ASN A 474 19.65 22.94 -3.37
N LYS A 475 19.31 23.29 -2.11
CA LYS A 475 18.93 24.64 -1.71
C LYS A 475 19.99 25.73 -1.93
N ASP A 476 21.27 25.35 -1.97
CA ASP A 476 22.40 26.29 -2.11
C ASP A 476 23.01 26.27 -3.52
N LEU A 477 22.38 25.54 -4.47
CA LEU A 477 22.89 25.39 -5.83
C LEU A 477 22.68 26.68 -6.63
N ILE A 478 23.78 27.32 -7.01
CA ILE A 478 23.80 28.60 -7.74
C ILE A 478 24.29 28.49 -9.18
N SER A 479 24.93 27.38 -9.57
CA SER A 479 25.39 27.19 -10.95
C SER A 479 25.61 25.72 -11.29
N VAL A 480 25.18 25.31 -12.48
CA VAL A 480 25.50 24.02 -13.09
C VAL A 480 26.08 24.28 -14.47
N THR A 481 27.27 23.73 -14.73
CA THR A 481 27.90 23.76 -16.06
C THR A 481 27.78 22.39 -16.71
N SER A 482 27.09 22.32 -17.85
CA SER A 482 26.91 21.06 -18.60
C SER A 482 27.96 20.88 -19.68
N SER A 483 28.26 19.64 -20.01
CA SER A 483 28.59 19.24 -21.38
C SER A 483 27.28 19.08 -22.17
N ASP A 484 27.31 19.25 -23.49
CA ASP A 484 26.10 19.31 -24.34
C ASP A 484 25.23 18.03 -24.33
N SER A 485 25.68 16.93 -23.70
CA SER A 485 25.04 15.61 -23.74
C SER A 485 24.29 15.20 -22.47
N VAL A 486 24.31 15.98 -21.39
CA VAL A 486 23.69 15.60 -20.10
C VAL A 486 22.46 16.45 -19.81
N LEU A 487 21.32 15.82 -19.54
CA LEU A 487 20.10 16.49 -19.09
C LEU A 487 20.11 16.69 -17.57
N PHE A 488 19.82 17.91 -17.14
CA PHE A 488 19.69 18.25 -15.73
C PHE A 488 18.25 18.47 -15.33
N THR A 489 17.82 17.75 -14.29
CA THR A 489 16.58 18.06 -13.59
C THR A 489 16.90 18.98 -12.42
N ILE A 490 16.46 20.24 -12.50
CA ILE A 490 16.70 21.25 -11.46
C ILE A 490 15.36 21.88 -11.09
N ASN A 491 14.76 21.40 -10.01
CA ASN A 491 13.53 21.97 -9.44
C ASN A 491 13.77 22.42 -8.00
N ASN A 492 13.03 23.43 -7.54
CA ASN A 492 13.08 23.90 -6.15
C ASN A 492 14.50 24.30 -5.69
N THR A 493 15.26 25.00 -6.53
CA THR A 493 16.56 25.59 -6.21
C THR A 493 16.58 27.08 -6.56
N PRO A 494 17.48 27.90 -5.97
CA PRO A 494 17.67 29.28 -6.41
C PRO A 494 18.02 29.38 -7.90
N LEU A 495 18.81 28.44 -8.42
CA LEU A 495 19.14 28.37 -9.85
C LEU A 495 17.90 28.12 -10.72
N ALA A 496 16.97 27.26 -10.30
CA ALA A 496 15.71 27.04 -11.02
C ALA A 496 14.80 28.28 -11.06
N GLN A 497 15.01 29.26 -10.16
CA GLN A 497 14.31 30.55 -10.22
C GLN A 497 15.00 31.56 -11.16
N GLN A 498 16.26 31.30 -11.55
CA GLN A 498 17.05 32.17 -12.43
C GLN A 498 17.01 31.75 -13.90
N ILE A 499 16.80 30.46 -14.16
CA ILE A 499 16.55 29.86 -15.49
C ILE A 499 15.07 30.01 -15.81
#